data_AF-A0A6G3LLE4-F1
#
_entry.id   AF-A0A6G3LLE4-F1
#
_cell.length_a   1.000
_cell.length_b   1.000
_cell.length_c   1.000
_cell.angle_alpha   90.00
_cell.angle_beta   90.00
_cell.angle_gamma   90.00
#
_symmetry.space_group_name_H-M   'P 1'
#
loop_
_entity.id
_entity.type
_entity.pdbx_description
1 polymer ?
#
loop_
_entity_poly.entity_id
_entity_poly.type
_entity_poly.pdbx_seq_one_letter_code
_entity_poly.pdbx_strand_id
1 'polypeptide(L)'
;MCERVTVEDVERAIDMGFRDVESLKRYLRIGMGPCQGRYCVPIVLGILSRKLGVPVEKLSYVAIRPPLEPVPARLFLRVKKDV
;
A
#
# COMPACT_ATOMS: atom_id res chain seq x y z
N MET A 1 11.30 -6.08 2.53
CA MET A 1 9.86 -5.91 2.21
C MET A 1 9.67 -5.87 0.69
N CYS A 2 8.49 -6.15 0.14
CA CYS A 2 8.28 -6.41 -1.32
C CYS A 2 9.00 -5.42 -2.25
N GLU A 3 8.75 -4.12 -2.10
CA GLU A 3 9.35 -3.07 -2.94
C GLU A 3 10.72 -2.58 -2.42
N ARG A 4 11.31 -3.28 -1.44
CA ARG A 4 12.60 -2.94 -0.79
C ARG A 4 12.68 -1.54 -0.17
N VAL A 5 11.52 -0.96 0.18
CA VAL A 5 11.41 0.30 0.93
C VAL A 5 11.84 0.10 2.39
N THR A 6 12.67 1.01 2.89
CA THR A 6 13.12 1.05 4.29
C THR A 6 12.35 2.08 5.11
N VAL A 7 12.53 2.07 6.44
CA VAL A 7 11.95 3.10 7.32
C VAL A 7 12.51 4.49 6.98
N GLU A 8 13.81 4.58 6.69
CA GLU A 8 14.47 5.83 6.32
C GLU A 8 13.87 6.45 5.05
N ASP A 9 13.52 5.62 4.06
CA ASP A 9 12.87 6.10 2.83
C ASP A 9 11.49 6.71 3.11
N VAL A 10 10.73 6.11 4.03
CA VAL A 10 9.41 6.61 4.44
C VAL A 10 9.56 7.93 5.19
N GLU A 11 10.49 8.00 6.14
CA GLU A 11 10.74 9.22 6.92
C GLU A 11 11.24 10.36 6.02
N ARG A 12 12.16 10.09 5.10
CA ARG A 12 12.62 11.07 4.11
C ARG A 12 11.47 11.58 3.25
N ALA A 13 10.57 10.70 2.79
CA ALA A 13 9.41 11.14 2.03
C ALA A 13 8.48 12.03 2.89
N ILE A 14 8.27 11.71 4.17
CA ILE A 14 7.47 12.57 5.05
C ILE A 14 8.14 13.94 5.24
N ASP A 15 9.46 13.97 5.40
CA ASP A 15 10.24 15.20 5.56
C ASP A 15 10.25 16.04 4.26
N MET A 16 10.11 15.41 3.09
CA MET A 16 9.86 16.08 1.80
C MET A 16 8.46 16.70 1.67
N GLY A 17 7.57 16.47 2.65
CA GLY A 17 6.24 17.08 2.70
C GLY A 17 5.08 16.14 2.35
N PHE A 18 5.32 14.84 2.15
CA PHE A 18 4.23 13.88 1.97
C PHE A 18 3.46 13.68 3.29
N ARG A 19 2.13 13.88 3.26
CA ARG A 19 1.28 13.89 4.47
C ARG A 19 0.23 12.78 4.54
N ASP A 20 0.13 11.95 3.51
CA ASP A 20 -0.87 10.89 3.43
C ASP A 20 -0.30 9.60 2.82
N VAL A 21 -0.92 8.47 3.16
CA VAL A 21 -0.43 7.15 2.77
C VAL A 21 -0.62 6.85 1.28
N GLU A 22 -1.56 7.51 0.61
CA GLU A 22 -1.82 7.29 -0.82
C GLU A 22 -0.74 7.98 -1.66
N SER A 23 -0.32 9.18 -1.28
CA SER A 23 0.84 9.87 -1.86
C SER A 23 2.14 9.10 -1.60
N LEU A 24 2.35 8.60 -0.37
CA LEU A 24 3.50 7.73 -0.06
C LEU A 24 3.46 6.42 -0.87
N LYS A 25 2.28 5.83 -1.08
CA LYS A 25 2.08 4.66 -1.95
C LYS A 25 2.46 4.94 -3.39
N ARG A 26 2.10 6.10 -3.95
CA ARG A 26 2.47 6.45 -5.33
C ARG A 26 3.97 6.70 -5.47
N TYR A 27 4.58 7.30 -4.46
CA TYR A 27 6.00 7.64 -4.49
C TYR A 27 6.92 6.43 -4.20
N LEU A 28 6.68 5.74 -3.09
CA LEU A 28 7.53 4.64 -2.61
C LEU A 28 7.02 3.26 -3.03
N ARG A 29 5.87 3.18 -3.72
CA ARG A 29 5.22 1.91 -4.12
C ARG A 29 4.79 1.01 -2.95
N ILE A 30 4.75 1.53 -1.72
CA ILE A 30 4.26 0.78 -0.56
C ILE A 30 2.85 0.23 -0.82
N GLY A 31 2.63 -1.03 -0.44
CA GLY A 31 1.36 -1.70 -0.64
C GLY A 31 1.09 -2.23 -2.05
N MET A 32 2.04 -2.12 -2.99
CA MET A 32 1.90 -2.67 -4.35
C MET A 32 2.37 -4.13 -4.51
N GLY A 33 2.86 -4.76 -3.43
CA GLY A 33 3.25 -6.17 -3.44
C GLY A 33 2.06 -7.15 -3.46
N PRO A 34 2.30 -8.47 -3.53
CA PRO A 34 1.25 -9.48 -3.59
C PRO A 34 0.32 -9.48 -2.36
N CYS A 35 0.81 -9.00 -1.21
CA CYS A 35 0.00 -8.83 -0.01
C CYS A 35 -0.90 -7.59 -0.04
N GLN A 36 -0.84 -6.76 -1.09
CA GLN A 36 -1.63 -5.54 -1.27
C GLN A 36 -1.61 -4.60 -0.06
N GLY A 37 -0.46 -4.52 0.62
CA GLY A 37 -0.28 -3.60 1.75
C GLY A 37 -0.70 -4.10 3.11
N ARG A 38 -1.20 -5.34 3.24
CA ARG A 38 -1.59 -5.94 4.54
C ARG A 38 -0.53 -5.83 5.64
N TYR A 39 0.75 -5.87 5.26
CA TYR A 39 1.86 -5.79 6.22
C TYR A 39 2.50 -4.39 6.29
N CYS A 40 2.79 -3.75 5.15
CA CYS A 40 3.52 -2.47 5.16
C CYS A 40 2.67 -1.26 5.50
N VAL A 41 1.41 -1.21 5.03
CA VAL A 41 0.59 -0.01 5.17
C VAL A 41 0.32 0.35 6.64
N PRO A 42 -0.03 -0.59 7.54
CA PRO A 42 -0.18 -0.29 8.96
C PRO A 42 1.11 0.24 9.61
N ILE A 43 2.27 -0.29 9.22
CA ILE A 43 3.57 0.16 9.73
C ILE A 43 3.85 1.60 9.29
N VAL A 44 3.62 1.90 8.01
CA VAL A 44 3.81 3.25 7.45
C VAL A 44 2.86 4.25 8.10
N LEU A 45 1.59 3.89 8.32
CA LEU A 45 0.64 4.74 9.04
C LEU A 45 1.10 5.05 10.46
N GLY A 46 1.71 4.07 11.16
CA GLY A 46 2.33 4.30 12.46
C GLY A 46 3.49 5.29 12.41
N ILE A 47 4.36 5.20 11.38
CA ILE A 47 5.46 6.16 11.17
C ILE A 47 4.90 7.56 10.88
N LEU A 48 3.92 7.65 9.97
CA LEU A 48 3.26 8.88 9.58
C LEU A 48 2.58 9.56 10.78
N SER A 49 1.85 8.78 11.59
CA SER A 49 1.21 9.25 12.81
C SER A 49 2.22 9.87 13.79
N ARG A 50 3.34 9.18 14.06
CA ARG A 50 4.40 9.69 14.93
C ARG A 50 5.05 10.96 14.40
N LYS A 51 5.38 10.99 13.10
CA LYS A 51 6.03 12.15 12.45
C LYS A 51 5.10 13.37 12.38
N LEU A 52 3.80 13.17 12.18
CA LEU A 52 2.82 14.26 12.06
C LEU A 52 2.18 14.67 13.39
N GLY A 53 2.32 13.86 14.46
CA GLY A 53 1.62 14.09 15.73
C GLY A 53 0.10 13.93 15.62
N VAL A 54 -0.37 13.18 14.63
CA VAL A 54 -1.80 12.96 14.35
C VAL A 54 -2.16 11.52 14.71
N PRO A 55 -3.25 11.26 15.46
CA PRO A 55 -3.71 9.90 15.75
C PRO A 55 -3.94 9.10 14.46
N VAL A 56 -3.60 7.80 14.46
CA VAL A 56 -3.71 6.94 13.26
C VAL A 56 -5.14 6.91 12.71
N GLU A 57 -6.14 7.03 13.58
CA GLU A 57 -7.57 7.02 13.25
C GLU A 57 -7.99 8.22 12.39
N LYS A 58 -7.21 9.31 12.42
CA LYS A 58 -7.44 10.50 11.58
C LYS A 58 -6.69 10.44 10.25
N LEU A 59 -5.82 9.46 10.05
CA LEU A 59 -5.09 9.26 8.79
C LEU A 59 -5.93 8.39 7.85
N SER A 60 -6.01 8.79 6.58
CA SER A 60 -6.69 8.00 5.56
C SER A 60 -5.94 6.70 5.26
N TYR A 61 -6.69 5.62 5.01
CA TYR A 61 -6.13 4.34 4.55
C TYR A 61 -6.09 4.28 3.02
N VAL A 62 -5.31 3.35 2.47
CA VAL A 62 -5.28 3.10 1.01
C VAL A 62 -6.59 2.49 0.51
N ALA A 63 -7.00 2.82 -0.71
CA ALA A 63 -8.19 2.22 -1.31
C ALA A 63 -8.00 0.71 -1.54
N ILE A 64 -8.90 -0.09 -0.97
CA ILE A 64 -8.96 -1.54 -1.17
C ILE A 64 -9.72 -1.82 -2.47
N ARG A 65 -9.15 -2.63 -3.36
CA ARG A 65 -9.75 -2.98 -4.65
C ARG A 65 -9.82 -4.50 -4.82
N PRO A 66 -10.91 -5.05 -5.36
CA PRO A 66 -10.96 -6.46 -5.76
C PRO A 66 -9.95 -6.78 -6.87
N PRO A 67 -9.40 -8.01 -6.93
CA PRO A 67 -9.57 -9.10 -5.96
C PRO A 67 -8.72 -8.90 -4.69
N LEU A 68 -9.22 -9.37 -3.53
CA LEU A 68 -8.54 -9.20 -2.23
C LEU A 68 -7.19 -9.94 -2.13
N GLU A 69 -7.05 -10.99 -2.92
CA GLU A 69 -5.85 -11.78 -3.06
C GLU A 69 -5.56 -12.02 -4.54
N PRO A 70 -4.30 -12.25 -4.93
CA PRO A 70 -3.96 -12.57 -6.31
C PRO A 70 -4.64 -13.88 -6.73
N VAL A 71 -5.55 -13.81 -7.70
CA VAL A 71 -6.22 -14.97 -8.28
C VAL A 71 -5.81 -15.16 -9.75
N PRO A 72 -5.77 -16.40 -10.25
CA PRO A 72 -5.45 -16.65 -11.65
C PRO A 72 -6.41 -15.96 -12.62
N ALA A 73 -5.88 -15.28 -13.64
CA ALA A 73 -6.69 -14.55 -14.64
C ALA A 73 -7.75 -15.44 -15.33
N ARG A 74 -7.45 -16.74 -15.50
CA ARG A 74 -8.37 -17.73 -16.10
C ARG A 74 -9.74 -17.79 -15.43
N LEU A 75 -9.85 -17.43 -14.14
CA LEU A 75 -11.12 -17.41 -13.43
C LEU A 75 -12.08 -16.32 -13.93
N PHE A 76 -11.54 -15.26 -14.54
CA PHE A 76 -12.32 -14.17 -15.12
C PHE A 76 -12.59 -14.33 -16.62
N LEU A 77 -11.92 -15.29 -17.27
CA LEU A 77 -12.10 -15.55 -18.69
C LEU A 77 -13.24 -16.56 -18.90
N ARG A 78 -14.26 -16.18 -19.68
CA ARG A 78 -15.17 -17.17 -20.30
C ARG A 78 -14.43 -17.88 -21.43
N VAL A 79 -13.58 -18.83 -21.08
CA VAL A 79 -12.99 -19.74 -22.07
C VAL A 79 -14.12 -20.68 -22.51
N LYS A 80 -14.65 -20.51 -23.73
CA LYS A 80 -15.35 -21.62 -24.38
C LYS A 80 -14.31 -22.72 -24.51
N LYS A 81 -14.62 -23.91 -23.98
CA LYS A 81 -13.85 -25.11 -24.30
C LYS A 81 -14.00 -25.31 -25.81
N ASP A 82 -13.00 -24.87 -26.57
CA ASP A 82 -12.92 -25.24 -27.98
C ASP A 82 -12.59 -26.73 -28.01
N VAL A 83 -13.59 -27.49 -28.48
CA VAL A 83 -13.62 -28.91 -28.91
C VAL A 83 -12.53 -29.82 -28.37
#